data_AF-A0A1F8P6W9-F1
#
_entry.id   AF-A0A1F8P6W9-F1
#
_cell.length_a   1.000
_cell.length_b   1.000
_cell.length_c   1.000
_cell.angle_alpha   90.00
_cell.angle_beta   90.00
_cell.angle_gamma   90.00
#
_symmetry.space_group_name_H-M   'P 1'
#
loop_
_entity.id
_entity.type
_entity.pdbx_description
1 polymer ?
#
loop_
_entity_poly.entity_id
_entity_poly.type
_entity_poly.pdbx_seq_one_letter_code
_entity_poly.pdbx_strand_id
1 'polypeptide(L)'
;MLRITIRDLEDAVVPGLSSDRRFFIAYEAALTLATIPLYCSGYETHGRGHHWMTFLVLPEVMDSDIRELADYFELCRTKRNVGTYDRGGQISQSEAEELITEVKQF
;
A
#
# COMPACT_ATOMS: atom_id res chain seq x y z
N MET A 1 -5.32 9.33 -9.63
CA MET A 1 -4.68 8.32 -8.77
C MET A 1 -3.16 8.47 -8.77
N LEU A 2 -2.47 8.47 -9.92
CA LEU A 2 -1.00 8.66 -9.96
C LEU A 2 -0.47 9.87 -9.18
N ARG A 3 -1.08 11.06 -9.33
CA ARG A 3 -0.67 12.25 -8.57
C ARG A 3 -0.83 12.09 -7.05
N ILE A 4 -1.82 11.30 -6.62
CA ILE A 4 -2.06 11.01 -5.20
C ILE A 4 -0.96 10.09 -4.69
N THR A 5 -0.66 9.01 -5.43
CA THR A 5 0.45 8.10 -5.13
C THR A 5 1.79 8.83 -5.01
N ILE A 6 2.12 9.73 -5.96
CA ILE A 6 3.37 10.51 -5.93
C ILE A 6 3.43 11.39 -4.68
N ARG A 7 2.36 12.14 -4.38
CA ARG A 7 2.27 12.97 -3.17
C ARG A 7 2.46 12.12 -1.92
N ASP A 8 1.78 10.99 -1.82
CA ASP A 8 1.85 10.14 -0.63
C ASP A 8 3.26 9.56 -0.44
N LEU A 9 3.96 9.18 -1.52
CA LEU A 9 5.35 8.76 -1.47
C LEU A 9 6.31 9.89 -1.03
N GLU A 10 6.05 11.13 -1.44
CA GLU A 10 6.81 12.31 -0.99
C GLU A 10 6.54 12.61 0.49
N ASP A 11 5.29 12.54 0.92
CA ASP A 11 4.87 12.75 2.31
C ASP A 11 5.45 11.65 3.23
N ALA A 12 5.51 10.40 2.77
CA ALA A 12 6.04 9.26 3.54
C ALA A 12 7.55 9.34 3.85
N VAL A 13 8.29 10.27 3.22
CA VAL A 13 9.72 10.49 3.46
C VAL A 13 10.03 11.82 4.13
N VAL A 14 9.02 12.57 4.57
CA VAL A 14 9.22 13.84 5.30
C VAL A 14 9.98 13.61 6.61
N PRO A 15 11.06 14.37 6.87
CA PRO A 15 11.83 14.25 8.11
C PRO A 15 10.97 14.47 9.36
N GLY A 16 11.19 13.63 10.37
CA GLY A 16 10.47 13.73 11.66
C GLY A 16 9.17 12.94 11.74
N LEU A 17 8.72 12.28 10.66
CA LEU A 17 7.61 11.34 10.73
C LEU A 17 8.03 10.04 11.44
N SER A 18 7.13 9.51 12.28
CA SER A 18 7.31 8.19 12.88
C SER A 18 7.25 7.09 11.82
N SER A 19 7.89 5.96 12.07
CA SER A 19 7.83 4.78 11.19
C SER A 19 6.39 4.33 10.93
N ASP A 20 5.52 4.35 11.94
CA ASP A 20 4.09 4.02 11.76
C ASP A 20 3.40 4.96 10.76
N ARG A 21 3.70 6.26 10.80
CA ARG A 21 3.12 7.25 9.87
C ARG A 21 3.68 7.09 8.47
N ARG A 22 5.00 6.91 8.35
CA ARG A 22 5.65 6.63 7.06
C ARG A 22 5.03 5.39 6.40
N PHE A 23 4.90 4.30 7.15
CA PHE A 23 4.30 3.05 6.68
C PHE A 23 2.84 3.21 6.30
N PHE A 24 2.04 3.91 7.12
CA PHE A 24 0.64 4.19 6.82
C PHE A 24 0.49 4.92 5.48
N ILE A 25 1.23 6.00 5.27
CA ILE A 25 1.11 6.81 4.05
C ILE A 25 1.59 6.01 2.83
N ALA A 26 2.71 5.29 2.95
CA ALA A 26 3.21 4.41 1.90
C ALA A 26 2.20 3.32 1.51
N TYR A 27 1.50 2.74 2.50
CA TYR A 27 0.45 1.77 2.26
C TYR A 27 -0.76 2.36 1.51
N GLU A 28 -1.21 3.57 1.86
CA GLU A 28 -2.28 4.24 1.13
C GLU A 28 -1.87 4.55 -0.32
N ALA A 29 -0.59 4.88 -0.54
CA ALA A 29 -0.01 5.04 -1.88
C ALA A 29 -0.05 3.72 -2.67
N ALA A 30 0.35 2.61 -2.03
CA ALA A 30 0.33 1.26 -2.60
C ALA A 30 -1.08 0.87 -3.05
N LEU A 31 -2.07 1.03 -2.17
CA LEU A 31 -3.47 0.75 -2.48
C LEU A 31 -3.96 1.61 -3.64
N THR A 32 -3.72 2.91 -3.60
CA THR A 32 -4.16 3.85 -4.64
C THR A 32 -3.55 3.49 -5.99
N LEU A 33 -2.27 3.10 -6.02
CA LEU A 33 -1.57 2.68 -7.23
C LEU A 33 -2.11 1.34 -7.76
N ALA A 34 -2.27 0.34 -6.88
CA ALA A 34 -2.81 -0.97 -7.20
C ALA A 34 -4.26 -0.91 -7.71
N THR A 35 -5.04 0.09 -7.31
CA THR A 35 -6.39 0.26 -7.82
C THR A 35 -6.43 0.76 -9.29
N ILE A 36 -5.35 1.35 -9.82
CA ILE A 36 -5.34 1.89 -11.20
C ILE A 36 -5.52 0.79 -12.26
N PRO A 37 -4.73 -0.31 -12.27
CA PRO A 37 -4.92 -1.40 -13.23
C PRO A 37 -6.32 -2.01 -13.19
N LEU A 38 -6.91 -2.12 -11.99
CA LEU A 38 -8.28 -2.61 -11.84
C LEU A 38 -9.27 -1.70 -12.57
N TYR A 39 -9.20 -0.37 -12.36
CA TYR A 39 -10.05 0.59 -13.09
C TYR A 39 -9.82 0.53 -14.60
N CYS A 40 -8.57 0.44 -15.05
CA CYS A 40 -8.25 0.32 -16.47
C CYS A 40 -8.86 -0.95 -17.10
N SER A 41 -8.99 -2.02 -16.32
CA SER A 41 -9.62 -3.28 -16.71
C SER A 41 -11.15 -3.30 -16.46
N GLY A 42 -11.75 -2.18 -16.05
CA GLY A 42 -13.20 -2.03 -15.85
C GLY A 42 -13.73 -2.53 -14.51
N TYR A 43 -12.84 -2.86 -13.56
CA TYR A 43 -13.22 -3.24 -12.20
C TYR A 43 -13.29 -2.03 -11.26
N GLU A 44 -14.16 -2.13 -10.26
CA GLU A 44 -14.30 -1.13 -9.22
C GLU A 44 -14.50 -1.80 -7.86
N THR A 45 -13.69 -1.42 -6.87
CA THR A 45 -13.71 -2.01 -5.52
C THR A 45 -14.24 -1.00 -4.51
N HIS A 46 -15.24 -1.38 -3.70
CA HIS A 46 -15.89 -0.48 -2.75
C HIS A 46 -16.22 -1.15 -1.42
N GLY A 47 -16.42 -0.33 -0.37
CA GLY A 47 -16.96 -0.77 0.90
C GLY A 47 -15.98 -1.58 1.75
N ARG A 48 -16.51 -2.39 2.67
CA ARG A 48 -15.68 -3.22 3.55
C ARG A 48 -14.98 -4.32 2.75
N GLY A 49 -13.68 -4.48 2.98
CA GLY A 49 -12.87 -5.48 2.29
C GLY A 49 -12.33 -5.04 0.93
N HIS A 50 -12.56 -3.79 0.51
CA HIS A 50 -12.09 -3.33 -0.81
C HIS A 50 -10.56 -3.40 -0.96
N HIS A 51 -9.78 -3.16 0.09
CA HIS A 51 -8.32 -3.30 0.04
C HIS A 51 -7.90 -4.74 -0.29
N TRP A 52 -8.45 -5.71 0.46
CA TRP A 52 -8.22 -7.12 0.22
C TRP A 52 -8.63 -7.52 -1.20
N MET A 53 -9.78 -7.02 -1.66
CA MET A 53 -10.26 -7.28 -3.01
C MET A 53 -9.31 -6.69 -4.07
N THR A 54 -8.80 -5.48 -3.88
CA THR A 54 -7.83 -4.84 -4.78
C THR A 54 -6.61 -5.73 -4.96
N PHE A 55 -5.97 -6.17 -3.87
CA PHE A 55 -4.77 -6.98 -3.96
C PHE A 55 -5.04 -8.41 -4.45
N LEU A 56 -6.20 -8.99 -4.11
CA LEU A 56 -6.57 -10.31 -4.62
C LEU A 56 -6.75 -10.33 -6.15
N VAL A 57 -7.32 -9.27 -6.72
CA VAL A 57 -7.63 -9.16 -8.16
C VAL A 57 -6.46 -8.61 -8.97
N LEU A 58 -5.54 -7.87 -8.34
CA LEU A 58 -4.41 -7.24 -9.02
C LEU A 58 -3.64 -8.21 -9.94
N PRO A 59 -3.29 -9.45 -9.54
CA PRO A 59 -2.54 -10.37 -10.39
C PRO A 59 -3.36 -10.97 -11.54
N GLU A 60 -4.69 -10.82 -11.51
CA GLU A 60 -5.58 -11.29 -12.58
C GLU A 60 -5.77 -10.22 -13.67
N VAL A 61 -5.55 -8.94 -13.33
CA VAL A 61 -5.66 -7.80 -14.26
C VAL A 61 -4.31 -7.29 -14.75
N MET A 62 -3.22 -7.74 -14.14
CA MET A 62 -1.83 -7.56 -14.56
C MET A 62 -1.20 -8.93 -14.85
N ASP A 63 0.11 -8.96 -15.13
CA ASP A 63 0.83 -10.23 -15.31
C ASP A 63 1.02 -10.98 -13.96
N SER A 64 1.17 -12.31 -14.04
CA SER A 64 1.32 -13.18 -12.87
C SER A 64 2.53 -12.86 -12.00
N ASP A 65 3.53 -12.19 -12.58
CA ASP A 65 4.79 -11.84 -11.92
C ASP A 65 4.59 -10.87 -10.74
N ILE A 66 3.44 -10.20 -10.66
CA ILE A 66 3.13 -9.26 -9.58
C ILE A 66 2.55 -9.95 -8.34
N ARG A 67 2.23 -11.25 -8.39
CA ARG A 67 1.49 -11.95 -7.32
C ARG A 67 2.18 -11.84 -5.96
N GLU A 68 3.49 -12.04 -5.90
CA GLU A 68 4.25 -11.92 -4.65
C GLU A 68 4.17 -10.51 -4.05
N LEU A 69 4.21 -9.48 -4.91
CA LEU A 69 4.07 -8.09 -4.50
C LEU A 69 2.65 -7.77 -4.00
N ALA A 70 1.61 -8.30 -4.65
CA ALA A 70 0.23 -8.16 -4.18
C ALA A 70 0.01 -8.83 -2.81
N ASP A 71 0.56 -10.03 -2.61
CA ASP A 71 0.52 -10.74 -1.34
C ASP A 71 1.27 -9.96 -0.24
N TYR A 72 2.41 -9.36 -0.57
CA TYR A 72 3.14 -8.46 0.33
C TYR A 72 2.31 -7.24 0.74
N PHE A 73 1.68 -6.54 -0.21
CA PHE A 73 0.82 -5.41 0.10
C PHE A 73 -0.40 -5.79 0.96
N GLU A 74 -1.01 -6.96 0.73
CA GLU A 74 -2.09 -7.45 1.57
C GLU A 74 -1.61 -7.79 3.00
N LEU A 75 -0.40 -8.33 3.16
CA LEU A 75 0.21 -8.51 4.48
C LEU A 75 0.41 -7.17 5.20
N CYS A 76 0.86 -6.14 4.49
CA CYS A 76 1.02 -4.79 5.02
C CYS A 76 -0.30 -4.18 5.52
N ARG A 77 -1.45 -4.54 4.92
CA ARG A 77 -2.78 -4.11 5.39
C ARG A 77 -3.02 -4.47 6.85
N THR A 78 -2.61 -5.67 7.25
CA THR A 78 -2.79 -6.15 8.63
C THR A 78 -1.90 -5.35 9.59
N LYS A 79 -0.65 -5.08 9.19
CA LYS A 79 0.30 -4.27 9.98
C LYS A 79 -0.14 -2.81 10.15
N ARG A 80 -0.74 -2.20 9.11
CA ARG A 80 -1.31 -0.84 9.16
C ARG A 80 -2.35 -0.69 10.28
N ASN A 81 -3.22 -1.69 10.44
CA ASN A 81 -4.28 -1.64 11.46
C ASN A 81 -3.70 -1.73 12.89
N VAL A 82 -2.67 -2.54 13.08
CA VAL A 82 -2.00 -2.73 14.37
C VAL A 82 -1.31 -1.43 14.83
N GLY A 83 -0.59 -0.74 13.93
CA GLY A 83 0.08 0.53 14.24
C GLY A 83 -0.89 1.71 14.48
N THR A 84 -2.13 1.62 13.98
CA THR A 84 -3.13 2.71 14.11
C THR A 84 -3.96 2.60 15.40
N TYR A 85 -4.23 1.39 15.91
CA TYR A 85 -5.18 1.17 17.01
C TYR A 85 -4.60 0.54 18.28
N ASP A 86 -3.57 -0.31 18.19
CA ASP A 86 -3.25 -1.24 19.30
C ASP A 86 -2.07 -0.83 20.19
N ARG A 87 -1.18 0.05 19.71
CA ARG A 87 -0.10 0.79 20.41
C ARG A 87 0.84 1.31 19.31
N GLY A 88 1.07 2.62 19.22
CA GLY A 88 2.06 3.16 18.26
C GLY A 88 3.47 2.61 18.51
N GLY A 89 4.30 2.53 17.47
CA GLY A 89 5.68 2.05 17.55
C GLY A 89 5.88 0.57 17.21
N GLN A 90 4.94 -0.07 16.50
CA GLN A 90 5.06 -1.47 16.09
C GLN A 90 5.68 -1.66 14.71
N ILE A 91 5.77 -0.59 13.92
CA ILE A 91 6.47 -0.60 12.63
C ILE A 91 7.92 -0.16 12.86
N SER A 92 8.87 -0.98 12.43
CA SER A 92 10.29 -0.60 12.40
C SER A 92 10.59 0.41 11.28
N GLN A 93 11.73 1.10 11.37
CA GLN A 93 12.19 1.98 10.29
C GLN A 93 12.43 1.21 8.99
N SER A 94 13.00 0.01 9.08
CA SER A 94 13.26 -0.86 7.94
C SER A 94 11.99 -1.32 7.24
N GLU A 95 10.93 -1.66 7.98
CA GLU A 95 9.63 -2.03 7.37
C GLU A 95 8.98 -0.86 6.63
N ALA A 96 9.09 0.36 7.17
CA ALA A 96 8.61 1.55 6.47
C ALA A 96 9.42 1.82 5.19
N GLU A 97 10.74 1.65 5.25
CA GLU A 97 11.63 1.87 4.11
C GLU A 97 11.48 0.82 3.01
N GLU A 98 11.30 -0.45 3.40
CA GLU A 98 10.98 -1.55 2.49
C GLU A 98 9.69 -1.25 1.73
N LEU A 99 8.59 -0.97 2.44
CA LEU A 99 7.31 -0.67 1.78
C LEU A 99 7.40 0.55 0.85
N ILE A 100 8.07 1.64 1.26
CA ILE A 100 8.28 2.81 0.39
C ILE A 100 9.07 2.43 -0.87
N THR A 101 10.04 1.53 -0.75
CA THR A 101 10.87 1.08 -1.89
C THR A 101 10.04 0.22 -2.85
N GLU A 102 9.29 -0.75 -2.33
CA GLU A 102 8.41 -1.61 -3.13
C GLU A 102 7.38 -0.78 -3.90
N VAL A 103 6.74 0.20 -3.26
CA VAL A 103 5.73 1.06 -3.92
C VAL A 103 6.34 1.98 -4.98
N LYS A 104 7.63 2.31 -4.90
CA LYS A 104 8.34 3.09 -5.92
C LYS A 104 8.77 2.25 -7.13
N GLN A 105 8.96 0.95 -6.93
CA GLN A 105 9.36 0.02 -7.98
C GLN A 105 8.17 -0.58 -8.73
N PHE A 106 7.00 -0.63 -8.06
CA PHE A 106 5.71 -0.93 -8.66
C PHE A 106 5.24 0.15 -9.64
#